data_AF-V5Z4B1-F1
#
_entry.id   AF-V5Z4B1-F1
#
_cell.length_a   1.000
_cell.length_b   1.000
_cell.length_c   1.000
_cell.angle_alpha   90.00
_cell.angle_beta   90.00
_cell.angle_gamma   90.00
#
_symmetry.space_group_name_H-M   'P 1'
#
loop_
_entity.id
_entity.type
_entity.pdbx_description
1 polymer ?
#
loop_
_entity_poly.entity_id
_entity_poly.type
_entity_poly.pdbx_seq_one_letter_code
_entity_poly.pdbx_strand_id
1 'polypeptide(L)'
;MTLLTIHPSVARDELASKFSAHPAMMLQINRMKNSQVVVLCSFLRGDRLTSAGNNIVADYEVLRLPAIVEILEKKYFIPVAHRNVSTISPTALSATTQTYYVIDESTITRLQSDPDVVCGEHKKCIASKEWVKKQKKIESFIKSNGGLTETVLSLTQHVYKDKMPGKEKLAELEDKFRTLLDELDNAS
;
A
#
# COMPACT_ATOMS: atom_id res chain seq x y z
N MET A 1 -7.47 3.64 27.10
CA MET A 1 -7.11 2.64 26.09
C MET A 1 -6.07 1.72 26.69
N THR A 2 -6.14 0.41 26.45
CA THR A 2 -5.19 -0.57 27.02
C THR A 2 -4.02 -0.82 26.07
N LEU A 3 -2.83 -1.08 26.60
CA LEU A 3 -1.70 -1.52 25.78
C LEU A 3 -1.92 -2.98 25.36
N LEU A 4 -1.48 -3.33 24.15
CA LEU A 4 -1.52 -4.71 23.68
C LEU A 4 -0.45 -5.56 24.42
N THR A 5 -0.88 -6.49 25.25
CA THR A 5 -0.01 -7.27 26.17
C THR A 5 0.18 -8.75 25.79
N ILE A 6 -0.26 -9.17 24.60
CA ILE A 6 -0.15 -10.57 24.18
C ILE A 6 1.33 -10.96 24.08
N HIS A 7 1.74 -12.02 24.79
CA HIS A 7 3.09 -12.54 24.69
C HIS A 7 3.33 -13.15 23.29
N PRO A 8 4.48 -12.88 22.62
CA PRO A 8 4.71 -13.32 21.26
C PRO A 8 4.65 -14.83 21.03
N SER A 9 4.95 -15.66 22.03
CA SER A 9 4.79 -17.12 21.90
C SER A 9 3.32 -17.51 21.82
N VAL A 10 2.48 -16.96 22.70
CA VAL A 10 1.03 -17.20 22.72
C VAL A 10 0.39 -16.77 21.40
N ALA A 11 0.79 -15.60 20.88
CA ALA A 11 0.33 -15.13 19.58
C ALA A 11 0.72 -16.09 18.44
N ARG A 12 1.93 -16.67 18.48
CA ARG A 12 2.35 -17.66 17.46
C ARG A 12 1.56 -18.95 17.58
N ASP A 13 1.34 -19.45 18.79
CA ASP A 13 0.63 -20.70 19.01
C ASP A 13 -0.84 -20.59 18.56
N GLU A 14 -1.49 -19.45 18.83
CA GLU A 14 -2.85 -19.20 18.36
C GLU A 14 -2.94 -19.09 16.83
N LEU A 15 -2.01 -18.34 16.21
CA LEU A 15 -1.93 -18.27 14.75
C LEU A 15 -1.63 -19.64 14.14
N ALA A 16 -0.78 -20.44 14.79
CA ALA A 16 -0.46 -21.79 14.37
C ALA A 16 -1.68 -22.70 14.39
N SER A 17 -2.52 -22.59 15.42
CA SER A 17 -3.78 -23.31 15.48
C SER A 17 -4.74 -22.88 14.37
N LYS A 18 -4.87 -21.57 14.13
CA LYS A 18 -5.81 -21.01 13.13
C LYS A 18 -5.41 -21.34 11.68
N PHE A 19 -4.11 -21.40 11.38
CA PHE A 19 -3.59 -21.64 10.04
C PHE A 19 -2.92 -23.00 9.87
N SER A 20 -3.21 -23.97 10.75
CA SER A 20 -2.63 -25.31 10.71
C SER A 20 -2.84 -26.04 9.37
N ALA A 21 -3.97 -25.79 8.71
CA ALA A 21 -4.29 -26.32 7.38
C ALA A 21 -3.60 -25.58 6.22
N HIS A 22 -2.92 -24.46 6.49
CA HIS A 22 -2.41 -23.51 5.50
C HIS A 22 -0.88 -23.33 5.64
N PRO A 23 -0.06 -24.27 5.12
CA PRO A 23 1.38 -24.29 5.35
C PRO A 23 2.11 -23.07 4.77
N ALA A 24 1.62 -22.49 3.68
CA ALA A 24 2.19 -21.27 3.09
C ALA A 24 2.06 -20.07 4.05
N MET A 25 0.87 -19.88 4.63
CA MET A 25 0.62 -18.84 5.64
C MET A 25 1.46 -19.05 6.89
N MET A 26 1.58 -20.31 7.34
CA MET A 26 2.44 -20.66 8.48
C MET A 26 3.91 -20.32 8.27
N LEU A 27 4.44 -20.57 7.06
CA LEU A 27 5.80 -20.19 6.71
C LEU A 27 6.00 -18.67 6.78
N GLN A 28 4.99 -17.89 6.36
CA GLN A 28 5.03 -16.44 6.48
C GLN A 28 5.03 -15.98 7.94
N ILE A 29 4.13 -16.53 8.78
CA ILE A 29 4.02 -16.21 10.22
C ILE A 29 5.35 -16.50 10.93
N ASN A 30 6.01 -17.62 10.62
CA ASN A 30 7.31 -17.97 11.21
C ASN A 30 8.43 -17.00 10.83
N ARG A 31 8.31 -16.29 9.70
CA ARG A 31 9.26 -15.25 9.26
C ARG A 31 8.96 -13.86 9.83
N MET A 32 7.81 -13.69 10.48
CA MET A 32 7.40 -12.41 11.07
C MET A 32 8.15 -12.11 12.38
N LYS A 33 8.44 -10.82 12.60
CA LYS A 33 8.95 -10.32 13.88
C LYS A 33 7.87 -10.46 14.96
N ASN A 34 8.28 -10.57 16.22
CA ASN A 34 7.36 -10.70 17.37
C ASN A 34 6.24 -9.64 17.36
N SER A 35 6.56 -8.38 17.08
CA SER A 35 5.57 -7.30 17.01
C SER A 35 4.54 -7.48 15.89
N GLN A 36 4.95 -8.02 14.74
CA GLN A 36 4.07 -8.29 13.59
C GLN A 36 3.11 -9.43 13.90
N VAL A 37 3.61 -10.50 14.51
CA VAL A 37 2.80 -11.66 14.94
C VAL A 37 1.75 -11.23 15.95
N VAL A 38 2.13 -10.45 16.96
CA VAL A 38 1.22 -9.98 18.02
C VAL A 38 0.11 -9.09 17.42
N VAL A 39 0.47 -8.17 16.54
CA VAL A 39 -0.50 -7.30 15.84
C VAL A 39 -1.43 -8.11 14.93
N LEU A 40 -0.91 -9.06 14.16
CA LEU A 40 -1.73 -9.93 13.32
C LEU A 40 -2.69 -10.78 14.14
N CYS A 41 -2.23 -11.36 15.24
CA CYS A 41 -3.07 -12.14 16.14
C CYS A 41 -4.23 -11.30 16.68
N SER A 42 -3.96 -10.07 17.12
CA SER A 42 -4.98 -9.15 17.61
C SER A 42 -5.98 -8.76 16.51
N PHE A 43 -5.51 -8.47 15.30
CA PHE A 43 -6.40 -8.23 14.16
C PHE A 43 -7.32 -9.43 13.85
N LEU A 44 -6.81 -10.66 13.94
CA LEU A 44 -7.61 -11.87 13.69
C LEU A 44 -8.54 -12.26 14.85
N ARG A 45 -8.41 -11.59 16.01
CA ARG A 45 -9.42 -11.61 17.08
C ARG A 45 -10.52 -10.57 16.85
N GLY A 46 -10.38 -9.70 15.85
CA GLY A 46 -11.32 -8.62 15.55
C GLY A 46 -11.01 -7.31 16.29
N ASP A 47 -9.86 -7.23 16.96
CA ASP A 47 -9.48 -6.06 17.73
C ASP A 47 -9.18 -4.84 16.83
N ARG A 48 -9.60 -3.66 17.28
CA ARG A 48 -9.31 -2.37 16.66
C ARG A 48 -8.04 -1.80 17.27
N LEU A 49 -7.04 -1.57 16.44
CA LEU A 49 -5.73 -1.10 16.87
C LEU A 49 -5.50 0.35 16.44
N THR A 50 -4.88 1.15 17.29
CA THR A 50 -4.45 2.51 16.94
C THR A 50 -3.03 2.78 17.42
N SER A 51 -2.36 3.75 16.80
CA SER A 51 -1.11 4.32 17.32
C SER A 51 -1.31 5.69 17.96
N ALA A 52 -2.54 6.17 18.03
CA ALA A 52 -2.88 7.47 18.57
C ALA A 52 -3.50 7.31 19.96
N GLY A 53 -2.92 7.99 20.95
CA GLY A 53 -3.37 7.96 22.35
C GLY A 53 -4.52 8.92 22.69
N ASN A 54 -5.09 9.64 21.72
CA ASN A 54 -6.26 10.49 21.97
C ASN A 54 -7.55 9.64 21.96
N ASN A 55 -8.67 10.24 22.38
CA ASN A 55 -10.03 9.66 22.55
C ASN A 55 -10.64 9.00 21.29
N ILE A 56 -9.96 8.02 20.68
CA ILE A 56 -10.47 7.16 19.62
C ILE A 56 -11.10 5.93 20.26
N VAL A 57 -12.18 5.43 19.67
CA VAL A 57 -12.76 4.13 20.02
C VAL A 57 -11.93 3.03 19.37
N ALA A 58 -10.84 2.64 20.04
CA ALA A 58 -10.00 1.50 19.68
C ALA A 58 -9.74 0.63 20.92
N ASP A 59 -9.52 -0.67 20.71
CA ASP A 59 -9.37 -1.65 21.79
C ASP A 59 -7.96 -1.57 22.39
N TYR A 60 -6.94 -1.43 21.52
CA TYR A 60 -5.55 -1.35 21.96
C TYR A 60 -4.74 -0.26 21.28
N GLU A 61 -3.81 0.29 22.04
CA GLU A 61 -2.76 1.18 21.55
C GLU A 61 -1.47 0.38 21.28
N VAL A 62 -0.90 0.58 20.09
CA VAL A 62 0.33 -0.08 19.64
C VAL A 62 1.32 0.94 19.08
N LEU A 63 2.52 0.95 19.66
CA LEU A 63 3.62 1.79 19.19
C LEU A 63 4.08 1.36 17.78
N ARG A 64 4.26 2.35 16.90
CA ARG A 64 4.70 2.14 15.50
C ARG A 64 3.75 1.25 14.68
N LEU A 65 2.46 1.19 15.04
CA LEU A 65 1.44 0.43 14.32
C LEU A 65 1.42 0.70 12.81
N PRO A 66 1.50 1.96 12.30
CA PRO A 66 1.44 2.22 10.87
C PRO A 66 2.54 1.49 10.07
N ALA A 67 3.76 1.43 10.63
CA ALA A 67 4.88 0.73 10.00
C ALA A 67 4.68 -0.79 10.03
N ILE A 68 4.05 -1.32 11.09
CA ILE A 68 3.72 -2.75 11.17
C ILE A 68 2.63 -3.09 10.14
N VAL A 69 1.57 -2.29 10.08
CA VAL A 69 0.48 -2.44 9.10
C VAL A 69 1.00 -2.38 7.68
N GLU A 70 1.87 -1.42 7.37
CA GLU A 70 2.48 -1.33 6.04
C GLU A 70 3.24 -2.61 5.65
N ILE A 71 3.95 -3.24 6.60
CA ILE A 71 4.62 -4.51 6.35
C ILE A 71 3.59 -5.64 6.13
N LEU A 72 2.53 -5.70 6.93
CA LEU A 72 1.46 -6.69 6.76
C LEU A 72 0.81 -6.58 5.37
N GLU A 73 0.49 -5.36 4.92
CA GLU A 73 -0.15 -5.11 3.64
C GLU A 73 0.80 -5.31 2.44
N LYS A 74 2.03 -4.79 2.50
CA LYS A 74 2.92 -4.79 1.33
C LYS A 74 3.81 -6.03 1.21
N LYS A 75 4.22 -6.61 2.34
CA LYS A 75 5.13 -7.77 2.35
C LYS A 75 4.37 -9.09 2.44
N TYR A 76 3.35 -9.14 3.30
CA TYR A 76 2.57 -10.36 3.53
C TYR A 76 1.21 -10.35 2.83
N PHE A 77 0.84 -9.22 2.20
CA PHE A 77 -0.42 -9.05 1.46
C PHE A 77 -1.67 -9.29 2.29
N ILE A 78 -1.58 -9.09 3.61
CA ILE A 78 -2.71 -9.23 4.52
C ILE A 78 -3.55 -7.95 4.44
N PRO A 79 -4.84 -8.03 4.09
CA PRO A 79 -5.70 -6.86 3.98
C PRO A 79 -5.98 -6.27 5.36
N VAL A 80 -5.70 -4.98 5.53
CA VAL A 80 -6.05 -4.20 6.73
C VAL A 80 -6.91 -3.01 6.32
N ALA A 81 -8.00 -2.75 7.03
CA ALA A 81 -8.83 -1.58 6.81
C ALA A 81 -8.31 -0.39 7.62
N HIS A 82 -8.14 0.75 6.95
CA HIS A 82 -7.74 2.02 7.55
C HIS A 82 -9.02 2.85 7.77
N ARG A 83 -9.38 3.10 9.01
CA ARG A 83 -10.61 3.83 9.37
C ARG A 83 -10.24 5.17 9.99
N ASN A 84 -10.51 6.24 9.24
CA ASN A 84 -10.27 7.60 9.69
C ASN A 84 -11.45 8.09 10.53
N VAL A 85 -11.14 8.68 11.68
CA VAL A 85 -12.10 9.26 12.62
C VAL A 85 -11.69 10.69 12.89
N SER A 86 -12.65 11.61 12.81
CA SER A 86 -12.44 12.99 13.26
C SER A 86 -12.50 13.02 14.77
N THR A 87 -11.43 13.50 15.40
CA THR A 87 -11.33 13.66 16.85
C THR A 87 -11.04 15.12 17.17
N ILE A 88 -11.54 15.60 18.30
CA ILE A 88 -11.19 16.94 18.78
C ILE A 88 -9.97 16.78 19.69
N SER A 89 -8.87 17.43 19.33
CA SER A 89 -7.68 17.44 20.18
C SER A 89 -7.98 18.23 21.46
N PRO A 90 -7.80 17.64 22.65
CA PRO A 90 -8.01 18.36 23.91
C PRO A 90 -7.03 19.52 24.09
N THR A 91 -5.88 19.49 23.41
CA THR A 91 -4.83 20.52 23.51
C THR A 91 -4.97 21.61 22.46
N ALA A 92 -5.39 21.27 21.24
CA ALA A 92 -5.43 22.22 20.12
C ALA A 92 -6.83 22.79 19.84
N LEU A 93 -7.88 22.26 20.49
CA LEU A 93 -9.30 22.58 20.24
C LEU A 93 -9.72 22.50 18.75
N SER A 94 -8.88 21.87 17.92
CA SER A 94 -9.06 21.74 16.48
C SER A 94 -9.34 20.29 16.11
N ALA A 95 -10.15 20.12 15.07
CA ALA A 95 -10.46 18.81 14.52
C ALA A 95 -9.18 18.18 13.94
N THR A 96 -8.76 17.06 14.53
CA THR A 96 -7.62 16.26 14.10
C THR A 96 -8.15 14.93 13.57
N THR A 97 -7.78 14.56 12.35
CA THR A 97 -8.10 13.24 11.81
C THR A 97 -7.12 12.22 12.36
N GLN A 98 -7.64 11.15 12.95
CA GLN A 98 -6.84 10.04 13.45
C GLN A 98 -7.32 8.74 12.82
N THR A 99 -6.47 7.72 12.80
CA THR A 99 -6.73 6.46 12.11
C THR A 99 -6.64 5.31 13.07
N TYR A 100 -7.66 4.46 13.10
CA TYR A 100 -7.55 3.11 13.64
C TYR A 100 -7.55 2.08 12.52
N TYR A 101 -7.03 0.91 12.84
CA TYR A 101 -6.83 -0.21 11.92
C TYR A 101 -7.64 -1.39 12.42
N VAL A 102 -8.26 -2.12 11.49
CA VAL A 102 -9.06 -3.31 11.81
C VAL A 102 -9.08 -4.24 10.60
N ILE A 103 -9.28 -5.54 10.81
CA ILE A 103 -9.67 -6.46 9.74
C ILE A 103 -11.14 -6.76 9.94
N ASP A 104 -11.96 -6.49 8.93
CA ASP A 104 -13.41 -6.72 9.01
C ASP A 104 -13.67 -8.22 9.23
N GLU A 105 -14.67 -8.57 10.04
CA GLU A 105 -14.96 -9.96 10.42
C GLU A 105 -15.15 -10.89 9.21
N SER A 106 -15.82 -10.41 8.16
CA SER A 106 -15.97 -11.15 6.90
C SER A 106 -14.61 -11.48 6.26
N THR A 107 -13.64 -10.58 6.37
CA THR A 107 -12.29 -10.78 5.85
C THR A 107 -11.49 -11.73 6.75
N ILE A 108 -11.67 -11.68 8.07
CA ILE A 108 -11.08 -12.64 9.01
C ILE A 108 -11.52 -14.07 8.66
N THR A 109 -12.83 -14.27 8.50
CA THR A 109 -13.40 -15.59 8.15
C THR A 109 -12.85 -16.10 6.82
N ARG A 110 -12.77 -15.23 5.80
CA ARG A 110 -12.17 -15.58 4.51
C ARG A 110 -10.68 -15.91 4.62
N LEU A 111 -9.93 -15.15 5.42
CA LEU A 111 -8.50 -15.39 5.62
C LEU A 111 -8.26 -16.73 6.31
N GLN A 112 -9.10 -17.11 7.28
CA GLN A 112 -9.02 -18.40 7.97
C GLN A 112 -9.42 -19.56 7.05
N SER A 113 -10.39 -19.37 6.14
CA SER A 113 -10.79 -20.41 5.20
C SER A 113 -9.78 -20.61 4.06
N ASP A 114 -9.33 -19.53 3.43
CA ASP A 114 -8.43 -19.56 2.27
C ASP A 114 -7.53 -18.30 2.26
N PRO A 115 -6.40 -18.32 2.99
CA PRO A 115 -5.51 -17.17 3.10
C PRO A 115 -4.79 -16.88 1.77
N ASP A 116 -4.50 -17.89 0.95
CA ASP A 116 -3.74 -17.72 -0.28
C ASP A 116 -4.55 -16.95 -1.33
N VAL A 117 -5.85 -17.24 -1.46
CA VAL A 117 -6.74 -16.48 -2.34
C VAL A 117 -6.89 -15.05 -1.87
N VAL A 118 -7.14 -14.82 -0.57
CA VAL A 118 -7.35 -13.47 -0.02
C VAL A 118 -6.09 -12.62 -0.17
N CYS A 119 -4.92 -13.16 0.18
CA CYS A 119 -3.64 -12.47 0.00
C CYS A 119 -3.33 -12.23 -1.49
N GLY A 120 -3.67 -13.17 -2.36
CA GLY A 120 -3.52 -13.03 -3.82
C GLY A 120 -4.40 -11.92 -4.42
N GLU A 121 -5.67 -11.84 -4.00
CA GLU A 121 -6.59 -10.76 -4.37
C GLU A 121 -6.09 -9.40 -3.89
N HIS A 122 -5.64 -9.33 -2.63
CA HIS A 122 -5.12 -8.10 -2.06
C HIS A 122 -3.85 -7.62 -2.78
N LYS A 123 -2.94 -8.55 -3.11
CA LYS A 123 -1.75 -8.26 -3.92
C LYS A 123 -2.10 -7.65 -5.28
N LYS A 124 -3.09 -8.22 -5.98
CA LYS A 124 -3.58 -7.68 -7.26
C LYS A 124 -4.19 -6.27 -7.07
N CYS A 125 -4.94 -6.07 -5.99
CA CYS A 125 -5.52 -4.76 -5.65
C CYS A 125 -4.44 -3.70 -5.42
N ILE A 126 -3.39 -4.02 -4.66
CA ILE A 126 -2.24 -3.11 -4.43
C ILE A 126 -1.57 -2.77 -5.76
N ALA A 127 -1.24 -3.77 -6.58
CA ALA A 127 -0.60 -3.57 -7.87
C ALA A 127 -1.43 -2.68 -8.80
N SER A 128 -2.75 -2.89 -8.85
CA SER A 128 -3.67 -2.06 -9.63
C SER A 128 -3.70 -0.61 -9.13
N LYS A 129 -3.74 -0.38 -7.81
CA LYS A 129 -3.68 0.96 -7.23
C LYS A 129 -2.36 1.66 -7.55
N GLU A 130 -1.24 0.95 -7.53
CA GLU A 130 0.06 1.50 -7.92
C GLU A 130 0.12 1.86 -9.40
N TRP A 131 -0.45 1.02 -10.27
CA TRP A 131 -0.57 1.29 -11.69
C TRP A 131 -1.36 2.57 -11.95
N VAL A 132 -2.55 2.71 -11.34
CA VAL A 132 -3.38 3.92 -11.48
C VAL A 132 -2.65 5.17 -10.97
N LYS A 133 -1.89 5.08 -9.87
CA LYS A 133 -1.07 6.20 -9.38
C LYS A 133 0.01 6.60 -10.37
N LYS A 134 0.71 5.64 -10.98
CA LYS A 134 1.72 5.89 -12.02
C LYS A 134 1.09 6.54 -13.25
N GLN A 135 -0.06 6.03 -13.69
CA GLN A 135 -0.83 6.60 -14.80
C GLN A 135 -1.21 8.06 -14.52
N LYS A 136 -1.80 8.38 -13.36
CA LYS A 136 -2.14 9.76 -12.99
C LYS A 136 -0.92 10.68 -12.95
N LYS A 137 0.24 10.19 -12.48
CA LYS A 137 1.49 10.96 -12.52
C LYS A 137 1.92 11.26 -13.96
N ILE A 138 1.90 10.27 -14.84
CA ILE A 138 2.22 10.46 -16.26
C ILE A 138 1.25 11.47 -16.89
N GLU A 139 -0.05 11.33 -16.64
CA GLU A 139 -1.06 12.26 -17.16
C GLU A 139 -0.84 13.69 -16.66
N SER A 140 -0.52 13.87 -15.37
CA SER A 140 -0.18 15.19 -14.82
C SER A 140 1.08 15.78 -15.45
N PHE A 141 2.07 14.94 -15.76
CA PHE A 141 3.32 15.34 -16.38
C PHE A 141 3.11 15.77 -17.85
N ILE A 142 2.25 15.05 -18.58
CA ILE A 142 1.84 15.40 -19.94
C ILE A 142 1.16 16.76 -19.95
N LYS A 143 0.22 16.98 -19.04
CA LYS A 143 -0.49 18.28 -18.91
C LYS A 143 0.45 19.42 -18.57
N SER A 144 1.43 19.22 -17.68
CA SER A 144 2.36 20.29 -17.27
C SER A 144 3.32 20.74 -18.36
N ASN A 145 3.67 19.84 -19.30
CA ASN A 145 4.61 20.15 -20.38
C ASN A 145 3.90 20.63 -21.66
N GLY A 146 2.59 20.78 -21.66
CA GLY A 146 1.84 21.34 -22.80
C GLY A 146 1.40 20.33 -23.85
N GLY A 147 1.64 19.03 -23.64
CA GLY A 147 1.30 17.99 -24.61
C GLY A 147 2.17 16.74 -24.48
N LEU A 148 1.76 15.66 -25.13
CA LEU A 148 2.52 14.40 -25.16
C LEU A 148 3.88 14.61 -25.85
N THR A 149 3.89 15.33 -26.96
CA THR A 149 5.08 15.60 -27.77
C THR A 149 6.14 16.35 -26.96
N GLU A 150 5.77 17.47 -26.34
CA GLU A 150 6.66 18.31 -25.52
C GLU A 150 7.20 17.56 -24.30
N THR A 151 6.39 16.63 -23.76
CA THR A 151 6.79 15.76 -22.67
C THR A 151 7.87 14.76 -23.10
N VAL A 152 7.68 14.12 -24.26
CA VAL A 152 8.67 13.19 -24.81
C VAL A 152 9.96 13.93 -25.18
N LEU A 153 9.83 15.13 -25.76
CA LEU A 153 10.96 16.00 -26.08
C LEU A 153 11.78 16.38 -24.83
N SER A 154 11.12 16.85 -23.78
CA SER A 154 11.79 17.24 -22.52
C SER A 154 12.45 16.04 -21.82
N LEU A 155 11.83 14.86 -21.83
CA LEU A 155 12.44 13.61 -21.34
C LEU A 155 13.67 13.23 -22.15
N THR A 156 13.60 13.33 -23.48
CA THR A 156 14.70 13.02 -24.38
C THR A 156 15.88 13.98 -24.13
N GLN A 157 15.61 15.28 -24.05
CA GLN A 157 16.62 16.29 -23.72
C GLN A 157 17.24 16.05 -22.33
N HIS A 158 16.47 15.58 -21.35
CA HIS A 158 16.97 15.24 -20.02
C HIS A 158 17.90 14.02 -20.03
N VAL A 159 17.54 12.95 -20.76
CA VAL A 159 18.36 11.73 -20.88
C VAL A 159 19.70 12.02 -21.58
N TYR A 160 19.69 12.94 -22.53
CA TYR A 160 20.88 13.32 -23.29
C TYR A 160 21.61 14.55 -22.74
N LYS A 161 21.31 14.99 -21.51
CA LYS A 161 21.90 16.20 -20.92
C LYS A 161 23.44 16.18 -20.86
N ASP A 162 24.04 15.01 -20.67
CA ASP A 162 25.51 14.84 -20.56
C ASP A 162 26.18 14.41 -21.88
N LYS A 163 25.41 13.95 -22.87
CA LYS A 163 25.87 13.56 -24.21
C LYS A 163 24.78 13.90 -25.22
N MET A 164 24.63 15.19 -25.48
CA MET A 164 23.61 15.68 -26.40
C MET A 164 23.91 15.12 -27.80
N PRO A 165 23.01 14.31 -28.41
CA PRO A 165 23.18 13.91 -29.79
C PRO A 165 23.19 15.17 -30.65
N GLY A 166 23.98 15.17 -31.73
CA GLY A 166 24.04 16.31 -32.66
C GLY A 166 22.63 16.71 -33.12
N LYS A 167 22.41 18.01 -33.34
CA LYS A 167 21.08 18.59 -33.64
C LYS A 167 20.30 17.82 -34.73
N GLU A 168 21.00 17.28 -35.73
CA GLU A 168 20.43 16.45 -36.79
C GLU A 168 19.82 15.14 -36.28
N LYS A 169 20.52 14.43 -35.36
CA LYS A 169 20.01 13.19 -34.76
C LYS A 169 18.86 13.44 -33.81
N LEU A 170 18.84 14.61 -33.16
CA LEU A 170 17.69 15.02 -32.36
C LEU A 170 16.49 15.23 -33.27
N ALA A 171 16.63 16.02 -34.34
CA ALA A 171 15.57 16.27 -35.31
C ALA A 171 15.04 14.97 -35.96
N GLU A 172 15.92 14.05 -36.37
CA GLU A 172 15.50 12.73 -36.88
C GLU A 172 14.70 11.91 -35.86
N LEU A 173 15.07 12.00 -34.58
CA LEU A 173 14.39 11.28 -33.51
C LEU A 173 13.02 11.89 -33.23
N GLU A 174 12.94 13.23 -33.20
CA GLU A 174 11.68 13.98 -33.06
C GLU A 174 10.71 13.65 -34.19
N ASP A 175 11.20 13.60 -35.44
CA ASP A 175 10.38 13.28 -36.61
C ASP A 175 9.84 11.85 -36.55
N LYS A 176 10.71 10.87 -36.23
CA LYS A 176 10.30 9.46 -36.05
C LYS A 176 9.28 9.30 -34.92
N PHE A 177 9.42 10.05 -33.83
CA PHE A 177 8.44 10.03 -32.74
C PHE A 177 7.10 10.62 -33.16
N ARG A 178 7.10 11.73 -33.91
CA ARG A 178 5.87 12.30 -34.48
C ARG A 178 5.17 11.30 -35.40
N THR A 179 5.90 10.64 -36.30
CA THR A 179 5.32 9.64 -37.20
C THR A 179 4.69 8.48 -36.42
N LEU A 180 5.35 7.96 -35.39
CA LEU A 180 4.81 6.89 -34.54
C LEU A 180 3.56 7.32 -33.76
N LEU A 181 3.51 8.56 -33.28
CA LEU A 181 2.33 9.10 -32.59
C LEU A 181 1.16 9.29 -33.55
N ASP A 182 1.41 9.82 -34.75
CA ASP A 182 0.40 9.97 -35.80
C ASP A 182 -0.14 8.59 -36.25
N GLU A 183 0.71 7.57 -36.35
CA GLU A 183 0.31 6.19 -36.65
C GLU A 183 -0.57 5.58 -35.54
N LEU A 184 -0.28 5.87 -34.27
CA LEU A 184 -1.07 5.41 -33.12
C LEU A 184 -2.45 6.08 -33.03
N ASP A 185 -2.53 7.38 -33.31
CA ASP A 185 -3.79 8.13 -33.35
C ASP A 185 -4.67 7.68 -34.52
N ASN A 186 -4.08 7.33 -35.67
CA ASN A 186 -4.82 6.81 -36.83
C ASN A 186 -5.21 5.33 -36.72
N ALA A 187 -4.64 4.59 -35.77
CA ALA A 187 -4.95 3.18 -35.50
C ALA A 187 -6.05 2.99 -34.43
N SER A 188 -6.54 4.09 -33.84
CA SER A 188 -7.60 4.14 -32.82
C SER A 188 -8.97 4.37 -33.45
#